data_AF-A0A943DZN1-F1
#
_entry.id   AF-A0A943DZN1-F1
#
_cell.length_a   1.000
_cell.length_b   1.000
_cell.length_c   1.000
_cell.angle_alpha   90.00
_cell.angle_beta   90.00
_cell.angle_gamma   90.00
#
_symmetry.space_group_name_H-M   'P 1'
#
loop_
_entity.id
_entity.type
_entity.pdbx_description
1 polymer ?
#
loop_
_entity_poly.entity_id
_entity_poly.type
_entity_poly.pdbx_seq_one_letter_code
_entity_poly.pdbx_strand_id
1 'polypeptide(L)'
;MPDSNEQPRSIMSAIAQVQRSVVVPKDKYNEFGKFNYRSFEDIVAALKKPCEEAGISFFMHDEVVNVGDRYYVKSTVCVFFTDEPGEMFTVSAFAREAEHKNGSDDAQVTGMASSYARKYALCGVFAIDGESDPDQLSPAKEQKQPPQQGPFIAHCRSCGTRYQFESSEQYAAFTASPGCCPAPSWEIE
;
A
#
# COMPACT_ATOMS: atom_id res chain seq x y z
N MET A 1 29.55 -44.17 -6.20
CA MET A 1 30.12 -43.13 -5.34
C MET A 1 29.08 -42.01 -5.30
N PRO A 2 28.56 -41.60 -4.14
CA PRO A 2 27.74 -40.40 -4.09
C PRO A 2 28.68 -39.19 -4.16
N ASP A 3 28.38 -38.27 -5.08
CA ASP A 3 29.12 -37.03 -5.29
C ASP A 3 29.18 -36.21 -4.00
N SER A 4 30.41 -35.87 -3.62
CA SER A 4 30.75 -35.04 -2.48
C SER A 4 30.96 -33.61 -2.94
N ASN A 5 29.94 -32.73 -2.88
CA ASN A 5 30.10 -31.29 -2.59
C ASN A 5 28.78 -30.49 -2.41
N GLU A 6 27.72 -31.03 -1.82
CA GLU A 6 26.59 -30.17 -1.42
C GLU A 6 26.94 -29.46 -0.12
N GLN A 7 27.26 -28.17 -0.18
CA GLN A 7 27.25 -27.34 1.01
C GLN A 7 25.85 -27.40 1.62
N PRO A 8 25.71 -27.54 2.95
CA PRO A 8 24.41 -27.55 3.60
C PRO A 8 23.67 -26.26 3.26
N ARG A 9 22.42 -26.41 2.79
CA ARG A 9 21.56 -25.30 2.39
C ARG A 9 21.23 -24.46 3.62
N SER A 10 21.56 -23.16 3.61
CA SER A 10 21.19 -22.25 4.71
C SER A 10 19.75 -21.74 4.57
N ILE A 11 19.09 -21.41 5.68
CA ILE A 11 17.73 -20.86 5.64
C ILE A 11 17.64 -19.58 4.80
N MET A 12 18.69 -18.77 4.82
CA MET A 12 18.82 -17.56 4.01
C MET A 12 18.83 -17.87 2.52
N SER A 13 19.53 -18.94 2.10
CA SER A 13 19.53 -19.37 0.70
C SER A 13 18.15 -19.84 0.24
N ALA A 14 17.38 -20.47 1.14
CA ALA A 14 16.02 -20.92 0.87
C ALA A 14 15.03 -19.76 0.77
N ILE A 15 15.11 -18.81 1.71
CA ILE A 15 14.34 -17.56 1.65
C ILE A 15 14.65 -16.81 0.35
N ALA A 16 15.93 -16.70 -0.02
CA ALA A 16 16.34 -16.04 -1.26
C ALA A 16 15.78 -16.74 -2.52
N GLN A 17 15.60 -18.06 -2.50
CA GLN A 17 14.92 -18.77 -3.59
C GLN A 17 13.45 -18.33 -3.70
N VAL A 18 12.73 -18.25 -2.58
CA VAL A 18 11.34 -17.77 -2.56
C VAL A 18 11.25 -16.32 -3.02
N GLN A 19 12.14 -15.44 -2.53
CA GLN A 19 12.19 -14.02 -2.92
C GLN A 19 12.33 -13.82 -4.44
N ARG A 20 13.04 -14.73 -5.14
CA ARG A 20 13.22 -14.65 -6.59
C ARG A 20 12.04 -15.17 -7.39
N SER A 21 11.21 -16.04 -6.84
CA SER A 21 10.12 -16.72 -7.56
C SER A 21 8.72 -16.20 -7.20
N VAL A 22 8.53 -15.66 -6.00
CA VAL A 22 7.23 -15.20 -5.55
C VAL A 22 6.78 -13.95 -6.31
N VAL A 23 5.56 -14.00 -6.85
CA VAL A 23 4.91 -12.86 -7.48
C VAL A 23 3.50 -12.76 -6.91
N VAL A 24 3.14 -11.58 -6.38
CA VAL A 24 1.82 -11.32 -5.81
C VAL A 24 1.21 -10.07 -6.44
N PRO A 25 0.31 -10.20 -7.43
CA PRO A 25 -0.32 -9.04 -8.08
C PRO A 25 -1.18 -8.25 -7.08
N LYS A 26 -1.37 -6.96 -7.35
CA LYS A 26 -2.36 -6.11 -6.65
C LYS A 26 -3.67 -6.12 -7.42
N ASP A 27 -4.41 -7.21 -7.34
CA ASP A 27 -5.63 -7.47 -8.10
C ASP A 27 -6.92 -7.00 -7.40
N LYS A 28 -6.83 -6.59 -6.12
CA LYS A 28 -7.96 -6.06 -5.36
C LYS A 28 -7.96 -4.54 -5.36
N TYR A 29 -9.13 -3.94 -5.52
CA TYR A 29 -9.31 -2.49 -5.50
C TYR A 29 -10.08 -2.05 -4.24
N ASN A 30 -9.54 -1.08 -3.51
CA ASN A 30 -10.23 -0.45 -2.40
C ASN A 30 -10.94 0.82 -2.90
N GLU A 31 -12.27 0.83 -2.93
CA GLU A 31 -13.05 1.97 -3.45
C GLU A 31 -12.94 3.22 -2.57
N PHE A 32 -12.88 3.04 -1.25
CA PHE A 32 -12.81 4.14 -0.29
C PHE A 32 -11.47 4.87 -0.37
N GLY A 33 -10.37 4.12 -0.40
CA GLY A 33 -9.02 4.63 -0.48
C GLY A 33 -8.52 4.88 -1.91
N LYS A 34 -9.24 4.40 -2.93
CA LYS A 34 -8.89 4.48 -4.35
C LYS A 34 -7.50 3.94 -4.68
N PHE A 35 -7.15 2.77 -4.13
CA PHE A 35 -5.87 2.12 -4.39
C PHE A 35 -6.03 0.61 -4.60
N ASN A 36 -5.13 0.05 -5.42
CA ASN A 36 -5.01 -1.40 -5.55
C ASN A 36 -4.17 -1.99 -4.41
N TYR A 37 -4.55 -3.17 -3.94
CA TYR A 37 -3.90 -3.88 -2.85
C TYR A 37 -3.90 -5.39 -3.09
N ARG A 38 -3.13 -6.08 -2.26
CA ARG A 38 -3.14 -7.54 -2.11
C ARG A 38 -3.58 -7.87 -0.70
N SER A 39 -4.45 -8.86 -0.52
CA SER A 39 -4.86 -9.30 0.81
C SER A 39 -3.82 -10.23 1.43
N PHE A 40 -3.98 -10.50 2.71
CA PHE A 40 -3.15 -11.47 3.42
C PHE A 40 -3.29 -12.87 2.81
N GLU A 41 -4.51 -13.25 2.45
CA GLU A 41 -4.84 -14.53 1.83
C GLU A 41 -4.16 -14.69 0.46
N ASP A 42 -4.10 -13.62 -0.34
CA ASP A 42 -3.43 -13.64 -1.65
C ASP A 42 -1.92 -13.88 -1.48
N ILE A 43 -1.29 -13.19 -0.51
CA ILE A 43 0.13 -13.39 -0.19
C ILE A 43 0.38 -14.83 0.27
N VAL A 44 -0.41 -15.33 1.23
CA VAL A 44 -0.24 -16.70 1.75
C VAL A 44 -0.44 -17.74 0.65
N ALA A 45 -1.44 -17.57 -0.21
CA ALA A 45 -1.69 -18.48 -1.32
C ALA A 45 -0.52 -18.50 -2.31
N ALA A 46 0.01 -17.33 -2.67
CA ALA A 46 1.14 -17.20 -3.59
C ALA A 46 2.45 -17.78 -3.03
N LEU A 47 2.63 -17.80 -1.71
CA LEU A 47 3.82 -18.36 -1.05
C LEU A 47 3.82 -19.88 -0.96
N LYS A 48 2.67 -20.57 -1.05
CA LYS A 48 2.59 -22.03 -0.84
C LYS A 48 3.55 -22.79 -1.76
N LYS A 49 3.52 -22.51 -3.06
CA LYS A 49 4.34 -23.23 -4.04
C LYS A 49 5.82 -22.88 -3.95
N PRO A 50 6.23 -21.59 -3.92
CA PRO A 50 7.62 -21.20 -3.68
C PRO A 50 8.23 -21.79 -2.41
N CYS A 51 7.50 -21.79 -1.29
CA CYS A 51 7.98 -22.33 -0.02
C CYS A 51 8.18 -23.86 -0.09
N GLU A 52 7.24 -24.59 -0.72
CA GLU A 52 7.37 -26.03 -0.99
C GLU A 52 8.64 -26.33 -1.81
N GLU A 53 8.85 -25.63 -2.92
CA GLU A 53 10.04 -25.79 -3.77
C GLU A 53 11.35 -25.40 -3.07
N ALA A 54 11.26 -24.53 -2.07
CA ALA A 54 12.39 -24.10 -1.26
C ALA A 54 12.59 -24.95 0.00
N GLY A 55 11.79 -25.98 0.25
CA GLY A 55 11.92 -26.84 1.43
C GLY A 55 11.70 -26.10 2.76
N ILE A 56 10.96 -24.99 2.74
CA ILE A 56 10.68 -24.18 3.93
C ILE A 56 9.19 -24.07 4.19
N SER A 57 8.84 -23.84 5.44
CA SER A 57 7.50 -23.48 5.85
C SER A 57 7.57 -22.32 6.84
N PHE A 58 6.43 -21.73 7.15
CA PHE A 58 6.35 -20.64 8.11
C PHE A 58 5.08 -20.70 8.94
N PHE A 59 5.15 -20.14 10.15
CA PHE A 59 3.99 -19.80 10.96
C PHE A 59 4.10 -18.36 11.44
N MET A 60 3.02 -17.82 11.98
CA MET A 60 2.98 -16.48 12.54
C MET A 60 2.33 -16.47 13.90
N HIS A 61 2.74 -15.52 14.73
CA HIS A 61 2.02 -15.16 15.94
C HIS A 61 1.95 -13.63 16.05
N ASP A 62 0.89 -13.16 16.70
CA ASP A 62 0.68 -11.74 16.93
C ASP A 62 0.70 -11.45 18.42
N GLU A 63 1.19 -10.27 18.78
CA GLU A 63 1.16 -9.72 20.13
C GLU A 63 0.74 -8.25 20.09
N VAL A 64 0.03 -7.79 21.12
CA VAL A 64 -0.27 -6.37 21.30
C VAL A 64 0.86 -5.73 22.11
N VAL A 65 1.45 -4.67 21.56
CA VAL A 65 2.55 -3.92 22.16
C VAL A 65 2.06 -2.51 22.45
N ASN A 66 2.21 -2.07 23.70
CA ASN A 66 1.99 -0.68 24.07
C ASN A 66 3.29 0.13 23.93
N VAL A 67 3.22 1.26 23.23
CA VAL A 67 4.34 2.19 23.04
C VAL A 67 3.86 3.59 23.37
N GLY A 68 4.16 4.04 24.58
CA GLY A 68 3.68 5.33 25.09
C GLY A 68 2.16 5.33 25.26
N ASP A 69 1.48 6.22 24.54
CA ASP A 69 0.02 6.37 24.53
C ASP A 69 -0.70 5.49 23.50
N ARG A 70 0.03 4.64 22.77
CA ARG A 70 -0.49 3.91 21.59
C ARG A 70 -0.38 2.39 21.71
N TYR A 71 -1.33 1.70 21.10
CA TYR A 71 -1.31 0.25 20.90
C TYR A 71 -0.92 -0.11 19.47
N TYR A 72 -0.04 -1.11 19.34
CA TYR A 72 0.39 -1.68 18.08
C TYR A 72 0.16 -3.19 18.11
N VAL A 73 -0.32 -3.74 17.01
CA VAL A 73 -0.22 -5.18 16.78
C VAL A 73 1.14 -5.45 16.14
N LYS A 74 1.96 -6.25 16.80
CA LYS A 74 3.20 -6.79 16.26
C LYS A 74 2.94 -8.20 15.77
N SER A 75 3.17 -8.46 14.49
CA SER A 75 3.12 -9.80 13.92
C SER A 75 4.53 -10.28 13.64
N THR A 76 4.84 -11.51 14.02
CA THR A 76 6.14 -12.13 13.78
C THR A 76 5.96 -13.37 12.91
N VAL A 77 6.63 -13.38 11.76
CA VAL A 77 6.75 -14.56 10.88
C VAL A 77 7.97 -15.35 11.32
N CYS A 78 7.79 -16.66 11.50
CA CYS A 78 8.85 -17.62 11.78
C CYS A 78 8.97 -18.57 10.59
N VAL A 79 10.10 -18.51 9.88
CA VAL A 79 10.44 -19.41 8.78
C VAL A 79 11.36 -20.51 9.29
N PHE A 80 11.17 -21.74 8.81
CA PHE A 80 11.95 -22.91 9.21
C PHE A 80 12.03 -23.93 8.06
N PHE A 81 13.05 -24.80 8.09
CA PHE A 81 13.16 -25.92 7.17
C PHE A 81 12.15 -27.03 7.49
N THR A 82 11.55 -27.64 6.46
CA THR A 82 10.53 -28.69 6.66
C THR A 82 11.12 -30.05 6.99
N ASP A 83 12.35 -30.30 6.60
CA ASP A 83 13.11 -31.54 6.76
C ASP A 83 14.12 -31.48 7.91
N GLU A 84 14.57 -30.28 8.30
CA GLU A 84 15.54 -30.06 9.37
C GLU A 84 14.99 -29.17 10.50
N PRO A 85 14.58 -29.74 11.63
CA PRO A 85 14.17 -28.97 12.79
C PRO A 85 15.39 -28.31 13.46
N GLY A 86 15.38 -26.99 13.65
CA GLY A 86 16.33 -26.31 14.54
C GLY A 86 16.62 -24.85 14.17
N GLU A 87 16.89 -24.57 12.90
CA GLU A 87 17.12 -23.21 12.43
C GLU A 87 15.78 -22.50 12.17
N MET A 88 15.62 -21.31 12.75
CA MET A 88 14.48 -20.44 12.48
C MET A 88 14.95 -19.04 12.14
N PHE A 89 14.32 -18.43 11.15
CA PHE A 89 14.49 -17.03 10.81
C PHE A 89 13.20 -16.27 11.12
N THR A 90 13.32 -15.15 11.82
CA THR A 90 12.17 -14.37 12.26
C THR A 90 12.20 -12.95 11.74
N VAL A 91 11.03 -12.47 11.31
CA VAL A 91 10.82 -11.08 10.92
C VAL A 91 9.54 -10.60 11.55
N SER A 92 9.59 -9.43 12.20
CA SER A 92 8.42 -8.79 12.78
C SER A 92 8.03 -7.53 12.02
N ALA A 93 6.74 -7.25 11.96
CA ALA A 93 6.22 -5.95 11.52
C ALA A 93 5.12 -5.47 12.47
N PHE A 94 4.86 -4.17 12.44
CA PHE A 94 3.96 -3.49 13.36
C PHE A 94 2.86 -2.76 12.60
N ALA A 95 1.66 -2.78 13.15
CA ALA A 95 0.56 -1.94 12.69
C ALA A 95 -0.10 -1.27 13.90
N ARG A 96 -0.28 0.05 13.84
CA ARG A 96 -0.92 0.81 14.90
C ARG A 96 -2.43 0.56 14.90
N GLU A 97 -3.00 0.30 16.07
CA GLU A 97 -4.45 0.34 16.24
C GLU A 97 -4.96 1.78 16.19
N ALA A 98 -6.08 2.03 15.53
CA ALA A 98 -6.69 3.36 15.54
C ALA A 98 -7.36 3.61 16.91
N GLU A 99 -7.23 4.82 17.46
CA GLU A 99 -7.81 5.25 18.76
C GLU A 99 -9.35 5.40 18.72
N HIS A 100 -10.07 4.45 18.12
CA HIS A 100 -11.44 4.52 17.60
C HIS A 100 -11.55 5.21 16.23
N LYS A 101 -12.12 4.45 15.28
CA LYS A 101 -12.84 5.03 14.15
C LYS A 101 -14.32 5.07 14.55
N ASN A 102 -14.92 6.26 14.56
CA ASN A 102 -16.36 6.42 14.81
C ASN A 102 -17.16 5.43 13.94
N GLY A 103 -17.84 4.47 14.59
CA GLY A 103 -18.69 3.47 13.92
C GLY A 103 -18.07 2.10 13.64
N SER A 104 -16.82 1.83 14.03
CA SER A 104 -16.24 0.46 13.98
C SER A 104 -16.29 -0.21 15.35
N ASP A 105 -16.69 -1.47 15.40
CA ASP A 105 -16.58 -2.34 16.58
C ASP A 105 -15.09 -2.54 16.93
N ASP A 106 -14.74 -2.49 18.22
CA ASP A 106 -13.35 -2.55 18.72
C ASP A 106 -12.63 -3.81 18.23
N ALA A 107 -13.36 -4.93 18.13
CA ALA A 107 -12.83 -6.18 17.58
C ALA A 107 -12.37 -6.03 16.11
N GLN A 108 -13.03 -5.19 15.32
CA GLN A 108 -12.63 -4.92 13.93
C GLN A 108 -11.36 -4.07 13.85
N VAL A 109 -11.11 -3.19 14.83
CA VAL A 109 -9.91 -2.34 14.87
C VAL A 109 -8.66 -3.19 15.01
N THR A 110 -8.61 -4.07 16.02
CA THR A 110 -7.49 -5.00 16.24
C THR A 110 -7.35 -5.98 15.06
N GLY A 111 -8.46 -6.50 14.53
CA GLY A 111 -8.44 -7.41 13.38
C GLY A 111 -7.83 -6.79 12.12
N MET A 112 -8.15 -5.52 11.84
CA MET A 112 -7.51 -4.76 10.75
C MET A 112 -6.02 -4.58 11.02
N ALA A 113 -5.63 -4.11 12.21
CA ALA A 113 -4.22 -3.91 12.56
C ALA A 113 -3.41 -5.21 12.44
N SER A 114 -3.91 -6.33 12.96
CA SER A 114 -3.32 -7.67 12.82
C SER A 114 -3.12 -8.04 11.35
N SER A 115 -4.14 -7.82 10.51
CA SER A 115 -4.04 -8.09 9.07
C SER A 115 -2.96 -7.26 8.39
N TYR A 116 -2.79 -5.98 8.78
CA TYR A 116 -1.71 -5.13 8.27
C TYR A 116 -0.34 -5.59 8.75
N ALA A 117 -0.17 -5.89 10.04
CA ALA A 117 1.09 -6.36 10.60
C ALA A 117 1.55 -7.68 9.94
N ARG A 118 0.65 -8.67 9.78
CA ARG A 118 0.95 -9.94 9.10
C ARG A 118 1.41 -9.74 7.66
N LYS A 119 0.70 -8.90 6.90
CA LYS A 119 1.09 -8.58 5.52
C LYS A 119 2.49 -8.01 5.45
N TYR A 120 2.81 -7.00 6.27
CA TYR A 120 4.13 -6.37 6.24
C TYR A 120 5.24 -7.31 6.73
N ALA A 121 4.96 -8.18 7.70
CA ALA A 121 5.94 -9.18 8.14
C ALA A 121 6.27 -10.18 7.01
N LEU A 122 5.25 -10.66 6.29
CA LEU A 122 5.42 -11.53 5.13
C LEU A 122 6.13 -10.82 3.96
N CYS A 123 5.77 -9.57 3.67
CA CYS A 123 6.47 -8.78 2.66
C CYS A 123 7.94 -8.56 3.04
N GLY A 124 8.23 -8.32 4.33
CA GLY A 124 9.59 -8.10 4.81
C GLY A 124 10.49 -9.32 4.69
N VAL A 125 9.99 -10.52 5.01
CA VAL A 125 10.79 -11.75 4.89
C VAL A 125 10.93 -12.22 3.44
N PHE A 126 9.88 -12.11 2.63
CA PHE A 126 9.86 -12.62 1.25
C PHE A 126 10.06 -11.56 0.17
N ALA A 127 10.48 -10.35 0.53
CA ALA A 127 10.74 -9.24 -0.39
C ALA A 127 9.59 -9.00 -1.39
N ILE A 128 8.35 -9.06 -0.90
CA ILE A 128 7.16 -8.88 -1.75
C ILE A 128 6.92 -7.38 -1.91
N ASP A 129 7.56 -6.80 -2.93
CA ASP A 129 7.51 -5.36 -3.19
C ASP A 129 6.09 -4.87 -3.51
N GLY A 130 5.77 -3.67 -3.02
CA GLY A 130 4.61 -2.92 -3.48
C GLY A 130 5.06 -2.02 -4.62
N GLU A 131 4.54 -2.22 -5.84
CA GLU A 131 4.82 -1.31 -6.98
C GLU A 131 4.22 0.10 -6.83
N SER A 132 4.03 0.59 -5.62
CA SER A 132 3.47 1.92 -5.39
C SER A 132 4.08 2.47 -4.12
N ASP A 133 5.23 3.12 -4.31
CA ASP A 133 5.81 4.01 -3.33
C ASP A 133 4.84 5.19 -3.12
N PRO A 134 4.32 5.43 -1.91
CA PRO A 134 3.46 6.58 -1.63
C PRO A 134 4.18 7.92 -1.82
N ASP A 135 5.52 7.93 -1.89
CA ASP A 135 6.33 9.10 -2.28
C ASP A 135 6.42 9.29 -3.81
N GLN A 136 5.79 8.42 -4.61
CA GLN A 136 5.43 8.79 -5.98
C GLN A 136 4.43 9.93 -5.90
N LEU A 137 4.97 11.16 -5.93
CA LEU A 137 4.25 12.38 -6.25
C LEU A 137 3.27 12.03 -7.36
N SER A 138 1.98 11.98 -7.02
CA SER A 138 0.94 11.77 -8.02
C SER A 138 1.22 12.76 -9.14
N PRO A 139 1.26 12.35 -10.42
CA PRO A 139 1.45 13.31 -11.50
C PRO A 139 0.45 14.43 -11.25
N ALA A 140 0.97 15.67 -11.14
CA ALA A 140 0.16 16.83 -10.83
C ALA A 140 -1.09 16.75 -11.71
N LYS A 141 -2.28 16.64 -11.09
CA LYS A 141 -3.54 16.52 -11.82
C LYS A 141 -3.48 17.53 -12.96
N GLU A 142 -3.48 17.05 -14.20
CA GLU A 142 -3.39 17.92 -15.38
C GLU A 142 -4.43 19.01 -15.20
N GLN A 143 -3.97 20.26 -15.12
CA GLN A 143 -4.87 21.39 -15.06
C GLN A 143 -5.72 21.32 -16.33
N LYS A 144 -7.02 21.06 -16.19
CA LYS A 144 -7.94 21.00 -17.32
C LYS A 144 -7.78 22.28 -18.12
N GLN A 145 -7.34 22.16 -19.36
CA GLN A 145 -7.28 23.31 -20.27
C GLN A 145 -8.70 23.75 -20.62
N PRO A 146 -8.94 25.06 -20.79
CA PRO A 146 -10.26 25.54 -21.19
C PRO A 146 -10.66 24.96 -22.55
N PRO A 147 -11.87 24.40 -22.69
CA PRO A 147 -12.35 23.94 -23.98
C PRO A 147 -12.46 25.13 -24.96
N GLN A 148 -12.14 24.90 -26.23
CA GLN A 148 -12.10 25.97 -27.23
C GLN A 148 -13.49 26.59 -27.47
N GLN A 149 -14.57 25.81 -27.36
CA GLN A 149 -15.94 26.22 -27.64
C GLN A 149 -16.93 25.57 -26.68
N GLY A 150 -17.98 26.30 -26.31
CA GLY A 150 -19.12 25.80 -25.54
C GLY A 150 -19.19 26.38 -24.12
N PRO A 151 -20.34 26.23 -23.45
CA PRO A 151 -20.49 26.67 -22.07
C PRO A 151 -19.66 25.78 -21.13
N PHE A 152 -18.70 26.36 -20.42
CA PHE A 152 -17.99 25.71 -19.33
C PHE A 152 -17.97 26.61 -18.10
N ILE A 153 -17.81 25.99 -16.92
CA ILE A 153 -17.78 26.69 -15.65
C ILE A 153 -16.34 26.72 -15.16
N ALA A 154 -15.86 27.90 -14.77
CA ALA A 154 -14.65 28.01 -13.97
C ALA A 154 -14.98 28.63 -12.62
N HIS A 155 -14.32 28.16 -11.57
CA HIS A 155 -14.48 28.66 -10.23
C HIS A 155 -13.17 29.17 -9.67
N CYS A 156 -13.26 30.17 -8.80
CA CYS A 156 -12.11 30.67 -8.08
C CYS A 156 -11.86 29.78 -6.86
N ARG A 157 -10.69 29.14 -6.78
CA ARG A 157 -10.26 28.39 -5.59
C ARG A 157 -10.11 29.27 -4.35
N SER A 158 -9.88 30.58 -4.53
CA SER A 158 -9.66 31.51 -3.41
C SER A 158 -10.96 31.95 -2.72
N CYS A 159 -12.04 32.17 -3.47
CA CYS A 159 -13.32 32.68 -2.92
C CYS A 159 -14.55 31.81 -3.24
N GLY A 160 -14.41 30.77 -4.05
CA GLY A 160 -15.49 29.85 -4.44
C GLY A 160 -16.47 30.41 -5.48
N THR A 161 -16.30 31.65 -5.95
CA THR A 161 -17.18 32.24 -6.97
C THR A 161 -17.06 31.50 -8.29
N ARG A 162 -18.21 31.19 -8.90
CA ARG A 162 -18.33 30.47 -10.18
C ARG A 162 -18.74 31.41 -11.30
N TYR A 163 -18.14 31.23 -12.47
CA TYR A 163 -18.47 31.95 -13.70
C TYR A 163 -18.61 30.96 -14.85
N GLN A 164 -19.60 31.21 -15.71
CA GLN A 164 -19.81 30.43 -16.92
C GLN A 164 -19.24 31.20 -18.11
N PHE A 165 -18.50 30.51 -18.97
CA PHE A 165 -17.86 31.04 -20.16
C PHE A 165 -18.35 30.27 -21.38
N GLU A 166 -18.57 30.95 -22.49
CA GLU A 166 -19.02 30.36 -23.76
C GLU A 166 -17.85 30.01 -24.69
N SER A 167 -16.65 30.51 -24.38
CA SER A 167 -15.42 30.25 -25.13
C SER A 167 -14.16 30.43 -24.28
N SER A 168 -13.06 29.80 -24.72
CA SER A 168 -11.74 29.97 -24.10
C SER A 168 -11.23 31.41 -24.16
N GLU A 169 -11.60 32.18 -25.18
CA GLU A 169 -11.23 33.60 -25.35
C GLU A 169 -11.89 34.48 -24.28
N GLN A 170 -13.16 34.21 -23.98
CA GLN A 170 -13.89 34.90 -22.91
C GLN A 170 -13.25 34.64 -21.54
N TYR A 171 -12.81 33.40 -21.30
CA TYR A 171 -12.10 33.02 -20.08
C TYR A 171 -10.70 33.66 -19.98
N ALA A 172 -9.93 33.67 -21.07
CA ALA A 172 -8.62 34.32 -21.10
C ALA A 172 -8.72 35.84 -20.84
N ALA A 173 -9.71 36.51 -21.43
CA ALA A 173 -9.95 37.94 -21.19
C ALA A 173 -10.34 38.22 -19.73
N PHE A 174 -11.17 37.36 -19.14
CA PHE A 174 -11.61 37.50 -17.75
C PHE A 174 -10.48 37.23 -16.74
N THR A 175 -9.64 36.21 -16.98
CA THR A 175 -8.52 35.89 -16.09
C THR A 175 -7.40 36.95 -16.08
N ALA A 176 -7.33 37.82 -17.10
CA ALA A 176 -6.41 38.96 -17.13
C ALA A 176 -6.82 40.12 -16.23
N SER A 177 -8.11 40.27 -15.90
CA SER A 177 -8.62 41.29 -14.98
C SER A 177 -9.79 40.76 -14.14
N PRO A 178 -9.54 39.81 -13.24
CA PRO A 178 -10.57 39.14 -12.48
C PRO A 178 -11.13 40.04 -11.38
N GLY A 179 -12.46 40.18 -11.32
CA GLY A 179 -13.14 41.08 -10.36
C GLY A 179 -13.51 40.45 -9.01
N CYS A 180 -13.12 39.20 -8.73
CA CYS A 180 -13.66 38.46 -7.58
C CYS A 180 -12.84 38.56 -6.29
N CYS A 181 -11.50 38.63 -6.33
CA CYS A 181 -10.64 38.79 -5.15
C CYS A 181 -9.22 39.26 -5.52
N PRO A 182 -8.38 39.69 -4.55
CA PRO A 182 -7.05 40.27 -4.83
C PRO A 182 -6.03 39.32 -5.47
N ALA A 183 -6.19 38.00 -5.28
CA ALA A 183 -5.33 36.96 -5.85
C ALA A 183 -6.16 35.70 -6.21
N PRO A 184 -6.90 35.73 -7.32
CA PRO A 184 -7.77 34.63 -7.69
C PRO A 184 -6.98 33.50 -8.36
N SER A 185 -7.14 32.29 -7.85
CA SER A 185 -6.67 31.07 -8.50
C SER A 185 -7.85 30.40 -9.20
N TRP A 186 -7.81 30.27 -10.52
CA TRP A 186 -8.93 29.72 -11.31
C TRP A 186 -8.77 28.22 -11.56
N GLU A 187 -9.88 27.49 -11.50
CA GLU A 187 -9.98 26.08 -11.87
C GLU A 187 -11.23 25.84 -12.72
N ILE A 188 -11.07 25.05 -13.77
CA ILE A 188 -12.14 24.65 -14.69
C ILE A 188 -12.78 23.37 -14.16
N GLU A 189 -14.11 23.37 -14.06
CA GLU A 189 -14.88 22.22 -13.56
C GLU A 189 -14.85 21.01 -14.52
#